data_AF-A0A2V9MWA6-F1
#
_entry.id   AF-A0A2V9MWA6-F1
#
_cell.length_a   1.000
_cell.length_b   1.000
_cell.length_c   1.000
_cell.angle_alpha   90.00
_cell.angle_beta   90.00
_cell.angle_gamma   90.00
#
_symmetry.space_group_name_H-M   'P 1'
#
loop_
_entity.id
_entity.type
_entity.pdbx_description
1 polymer ?
#
loop_
_entity_poly.entity_id
_entity_poly.type
_entity_poly.pdbx_seq_one_letter_code
_entity_poly.pdbx_strand_id
1 'polypeptide(L)'
;MRDEVQDFELNIRAVSGGQGLITDGQAVVNLTPTANTGRSAELDTLAAYIAFGIRAPVSPLRGQDVSQGRSLFSAANCQSCHGGADWTSSRVDFTPPPGALEPITGGQLTRFLFPVGTFDSTAFNEFKAQGTAQAAIVAANGALGFNVPSLLSVFAGAPYLHSGSGQTLEDVLENVTHRSAGTGGVDTLSSPSDRQALVRFLKSIDAQTPIFP
;
A
#
# COMPACT_ATOMS: atom_id res chain seq x y z
N MET A 1 6.53 0.70 -6.37
CA MET A 1 5.32 0.70 -7.20
C MET A 1 5.59 -0.20 -8.42
N ARG A 2 4.57 -0.93 -8.89
CA ARG A 2 4.59 -1.73 -10.13
C ARG A 2 3.85 -0.93 -11.20
N ASP A 3 4.31 -1.02 -12.44
CA ASP A 3 3.71 -0.30 -13.56
C ASP A 3 2.50 -1.00 -14.18
N GLU A 4 2.31 -2.30 -13.93
CA GLU A 4 1.12 -3.05 -14.33
C GLU A 4 0.75 -4.16 -13.32
N VAL A 5 -0.45 -4.75 -13.46
CA VAL A 5 -0.90 -5.84 -12.58
C VAL A 5 -0.16 -7.14 -12.90
N GLN A 6 0.11 -7.37 -14.18
CA GLN A 6 0.77 -8.56 -14.71
C GLN A 6 2.20 -8.75 -14.16
N ASP A 7 2.86 -7.69 -13.69
CA ASP A 7 4.10 -7.76 -12.92
C ASP A 7 4.04 -8.73 -11.74
N PHE A 8 2.83 -9.01 -11.21
CA PHE A 8 2.61 -10.01 -10.16
C PHE A 8 3.17 -11.40 -10.53
N GLU A 9 3.40 -11.66 -11.80
CA GLU A 9 4.15 -12.82 -12.29
C GLU A 9 5.47 -13.06 -11.54
N LEU A 10 6.23 -11.99 -11.24
CA LEU A 10 7.46 -12.13 -10.44
C LEU A 10 7.18 -12.58 -9.00
N ASN A 11 6.04 -12.21 -8.42
CA ASN A 11 5.68 -12.71 -7.08
C ASN A 11 5.27 -14.18 -7.13
N ILE A 12 4.49 -14.58 -8.15
CA ILE A 12 4.11 -15.98 -8.35
C ILE A 12 5.37 -16.85 -8.36
N ARG A 13 6.40 -16.42 -9.10
CA ARG A 13 7.67 -17.15 -9.22
C ARG A 13 8.55 -17.04 -7.99
N ALA A 14 8.91 -15.83 -7.59
CA ALA A 14 9.99 -15.58 -6.64
C ALA A 14 9.54 -15.59 -5.17
N VAL A 15 8.26 -15.35 -4.89
CA VAL A 15 7.73 -15.31 -3.52
C VAL A 15 6.96 -16.59 -3.21
N SER A 16 6.02 -16.98 -4.09
CA SER A 16 5.19 -18.16 -3.88
C SER A 16 5.85 -19.46 -4.36
N GLY A 17 6.94 -19.40 -5.13
CA GLY A 17 7.63 -20.57 -5.68
C GLY A 17 6.89 -21.29 -6.81
N GLY A 18 5.89 -20.63 -7.41
CA GLY A 18 5.13 -21.15 -8.54
C GLY A 18 5.89 -21.07 -9.87
N GLN A 19 5.40 -21.75 -10.90
CA GLN A 19 6.01 -21.71 -12.24
C GLN A 19 5.81 -20.37 -12.96
N GLY A 20 4.79 -19.60 -12.57
CA GLY A 20 4.32 -18.44 -13.32
C GLY A 20 3.33 -18.81 -14.43
N LEU A 21 2.70 -17.80 -15.03
CA LEU A 21 1.74 -17.95 -16.13
C LEU A 21 2.34 -17.60 -17.50
N ILE A 22 3.45 -16.87 -17.54
CA ILE A 22 4.14 -16.52 -18.78
C ILE A 22 5.05 -17.67 -19.23
N THR A 23 4.80 -18.27 -20.40
CA THR A 23 5.54 -19.45 -20.89
C THR A 23 6.24 -19.24 -22.24
N ASP A 24 6.33 -17.99 -22.69
CA ASP A 24 6.90 -17.59 -24.00
C ASP A 24 8.44 -17.69 -24.10
N GLY A 25 9.12 -18.11 -23.04
CA GLY A 25 10.58 -18.24 -22.97
C GLY A 25 11.34 -16.93 -22.84
N GLN A 26 10.65 -15.78 -22.80
CA GLN A 26 11.26 -14.47 -22.60
C GLN A 26 11.36 -14.14 -21.10
N ALA A 27 12.37 -13.35 -20.71
CA ALA A 27 12.53 -12.95 -19.31
C ALA A 27 11.31 -12.14 -18.83
N VAL A 28 10.91 -12.35 -17.57
CA VAL A 28 9.90 -11.51 -16.90
C VAL A 28 10.66 -10.43 -16.13
N VAL A 29 10.39 -9.18 -16.46
CA VAL A 29 11.04 -8.00 -15.89
C VAL A 29 9.96 -6.93 -15.66
N ASN A 30 10.12 -6.14 -14.60
CA ASN A 30 9.20 -5.05 -14.26
C ASN A 30 9.88 -3.70 -14.53
N LEU A 31 9.10 -2.62 -14.64
CA LEU A 31 9.61 -1.27 -14.86
C LEU A 31 10.46 -1.15 -16.15
N THR A 32 10.07 -1.86 -17.21
CA THR A 32 10.75 -1.82 -18.52
C THR A 32 9.79 -1.34 -19.62
N PRO A 33 10.28 -0.92 -20.80
CA PRO A 33 9.39 -0.54 -21.90
C PRO A 33 8.50 -1.69 -22.41
N THR A 34 8.92 -2.94 -22.21
CA THR A 34 8.17 -4.11 -22.65
C THR A 34 7.22 -4.54 -21.56
N ALA A 35 5.92 -4.35 -21.80
CA ALA A 35 4.86 -4.79 -20.90
C ALA A 35 4.76 -6.32 -20.86
N ASN A 36 4.32 -6.85 -19.72
CA ASN A 36 3.89 -8.22 -19.53
C ASN A 36 2.45 -8.46 -19.97
N THR A 37 1.64 -7.40 -20.08
CA THR A 37 0.33 -7.44 -20.76
C THR A 37 0.43 -8.11 -22.14
N GLY A 38 -0.47 -9.05 -22.44
CA GLY A 38 -0.50 -9.76 -23.73
C GLY A 38 0.43 -10.98 -23.81
N ARG A 39 1.30 -11.23 -22.82
CA ARG A 39 2.22 -12.38 -22.82
C ARG A 39 1.59 -13.68 -22.30
N SER A 40 0.46 -13.60 -21.59
CA SER A 40 -0.33 -14.75 -21.13
C SER A 40 -1.81 -14.37 -21.05
N ALA A 41 -2.66 -15.16 -21.72
CA ALA A 41 -4.10 -14.95 -21.70
C ALA A 41 -4.69 -15.11 -20.29
N GLU A 42 -4.15 -16.03 -19.49
CA GLU A 42 -4.54 -16.25 -18.11
C GLU A 42 -4.18 -15.05 -17.23
N LEU A 43 -2.98 -14.49 -17.41
CA LEU A 43 -2.51 -13.33 -16.66
C LEU A 43 -3.31 -12.07 -17.01
N ASP A 44 -3.66 -11.88 -18.29
CA ASP A 44 -4.54 -10.80 -18.72
C ASP A 44 -5.98 -10.99 -18.20
N THR A 45 -6.46 -12.23 -18.13
CA THR A 45 -7.77 -12.55 -17.53
C THR A 45 -7.78 -12.21 -16.04
N LEU A 46 -6.70 -12.51 -15.31
CA LEU A 46 -6.56 -12.11 -13.90
C LEU A 46 -6.52 -10.60 -13.73
N ALA A 47 -5.77 -9.89 -14.59
CA ALA A 47 -5.73 -8.43 -14.58
C ALA A 47 -7.12 -7.82 -14.83
N ALA A 48 -7.87 -8.34 -15.80
CA ALA A 48 -9.25 -7.93 -16.07
C ALA A 48 -10.18 -8.23 -14.89
N TYR A 49 -10.06 -9.40 -14.26
CA TYR A 49 -10.85 -9.74 -13.07
C TYR A 49 -10.56 -8.81 -11.89
N ILE A 50 -9.29 -8.43 -11.66
CA ILE A 50 -8.92 -7.46 -10.62
C ILE A 50 -9.50 -6.08 -10.94
N ALA A 51 -9.42 -5.65 -12.20
CA ALA A 51 -9.88 -4.33 -12.63
C ALA A 51 -11.42 -4.18 -12.62
N PHE A 52 -12.15 -5.26 -12.95
CA PHE A 52 -13.60 -5.16 -13.21
C PHE A 52 -14.48 -6.11 -12.38
N GLY A 53 -13.90 -7.19 -11.83
CA GLY A 53 -14.63 -8.24 -11.13
C GLY A 53 -14.72 -8.06 -9.61
N ILE A 54 -13.79 -7.31 -9.02
CA ILE A 54 -13.73 -7.10 -7.56
C ILE A 54 -14.30 -5.72 -7.22
N ARG A 55 -15.16 -5.66 -6.20
CA ARG A 55 -15.74 -4.42 -5.69
C ARG A 55 -15.32 -4.19 -4.25
N ALA A 56 -15.01 -2.93 -3.93
CA ALA A 56 -14.72 -2.52 -2.56
C ALA A 56 -15.96 -2.71 -1.66
N PRO A 57 -15.81 -3.29 -0.45
CA PRO A 57 -16.91 -3.44 0.50
C PRO A 57 -17.60 -2.12 0.85
N VAL A 58 -18.92 -2.16 1.00
CA VAL A 58 -19.71 -1.02 1.48
C VAL A 58 -19.48 -0.85 2.99
N SER A 59 -19.19 0.38 3.44
CA SER A 59 -18.95 0.63 4.85
C SER A 59 -20.20 0.37 5.70
N PRO A 60 -20.06 -0.30 6.87
CA PRO A 60 -21.15 -0.41 7.84
C PRO A 60 -21.52 0.93 8.49
N LEU A 61 -20.67 1.97 8.36
CA LEU A 61 -20.92 3.32 8.85
C LEU A 61 -21.43 4.27 7.77
N ARG A 62 -21.77 3.77 6.57
CA ARG A 62 -22.34 4.59 5.51
C ARG A 62 -23.57 5.35 6.01
N GLY A 63 -23.59 6.67 5.76
CA GLY A 63 -24.67 7.55 6.15
C GLY A 63 -24.70 7.94 7.63
N GLN A 64 -23.75 7.46 8.45
CA GLN A 64 -23.59 7.95 9.82
C GLN A 64 -22.77 9.25 9.87
N ASP A 65 -22.99 10.05 10.92
CA ASP A 65 -22.16 11.22 11.17
C ASP A 65 -20.74 10.82 11.60
N VAL A 66 -19.78 11.23 10.79
CA VAL A 66 -18.33 11.05 10.95
C VAL A 66 -17.59 12.36 10.67
N SER A 67 -18.29 13.49 10.69
CA SER A 67 -17.80 14.82 10.31
C SER A 67 -16.61 15.29 11.16
N GLN A 68 -16.62 14.97 12.46
CA GLN A 68 -15.50 15.24 13.36
C GLN A 68 -14.23 14.50 12.91
N GLY A 69 -14.33 13.18 12.69
CA GLY A 69 -13.21 12.37 12.24
C GLY A 69 -12.67 12.80 10.88
N ARG A 70 -13.54 13.18 9.95
CA ARG A 70 -13.16 13.73 8.65
C ARG A 70 -12.39 15.05 8.79
N SER A 71 -12.84 15.94 9.67
CA SER A 71 -12.15 17.21 9.96
C SER A 71 -10.76 16.96 10.54
N LEU A 72 -10.64 16.02 11.48
CA LEU A 72 -9.38 15.61 12.08
C LEU A 72 -8.41 14.99 11.06
N PHE A 73 -8.91 14.14 10.16
CA PHE A 73 -8.12 13.57 9.06
C PHE A 73 -7.47 14.67 8.19
N SER A 74 -8.26 15.69 7.84
CA SER A 74 -7.77 16.84 7.06
C SER A 74 -6.77 17.70 7.84
N ALA A 75 -7.04 17.93 9.13
CA ALA A 75 -6.23 18.78 9.99
C ALA A 75 -4.86 18.15 10.32
N ALA A 76 -4.81 16.84 10.48
CA ALA A 76 -3.57 16.06 10.62
C ALA A 76 -2.87 15.81 9.27
N ASN A 77 -3.40 16.37 8.18
CA ASN A 77 -2.86 16.25 6.82
C ASN A 77 -2.71 14.79 6.33
N CYS A 78 -3.56 13.88 6.80
CA CYS A 78 -3.54 12.47 6.40
C CYS A 78 -3.78 12.30 4.89
N GLN A 79 -4.59 13.18 4.29
CA GLN A 79 -4.92 13.21 2.86
C GLN A 79 -3.72 13.47 1.95
N SER A 80 -2.62 14.04 2.46
CA SER A 80 -1.42 14.25 1.65
C SER A 80 -0.84 12.93 1.12
N CYS A 81 -1.04 11.83 1.85
CA CYS A 81 -0.67 10.48 1.45
C CYS A 81 -1.90 9.62 1.13
N HIS A 82 -2.99 9.75 1.86
CA HIS A 82 -4.18 8.90 1.74
C HIS A 82 -5.39 9.62 1.10
N GLY A 83 -5.13 10.57 0.20
CA GLY A 83 -6.15 11.30 -0.57
C GLY A 83 -6.37 10.71 -1.98
N GLY A 84 -7.06 11.46 -2.83
CA GLY A 84 -7.37 11.08 -4.20
C GLY A 84 -8.52 10.08 -4.34
N ALA A 85 -8.82 9.71 -5.59
CA ALA A 85 -9.93 8.82 -5.94
C ALA A 85 -9.83 7.45 -5.25
N ASP A 86 -8.61 6.92 -5.15
CA ASP A 86 -8.34 5.61 -4.57
C ASP A 86 -7.85 5.68 -3.12
N TRP A 87 -7.94 6.84 -2.45
CA TRP A 87 -7.49 7.02 -1.06
C TRP A 87 -6.03 6.62 -0.82
N THR A 88 -5.17 6.89 -1.82
CA THR A 88 -3.72 6.70 -1.78
C THR A 88 -3.03 7.63 -2.78
N SER A 89 -1.83 8.09 -2.43
CA SER A 89 -0.91 8.77 -3.33
C SER A 89 -0.16 7.81 -4.27
N SER A 90 -0.20 6.50 -4.00
CA SER A 90 0.42 5.45 -4.80
C SER A 90 -0.26 5.29 -6.16
N ARG A 91 0.18 6.07 -7.14
CA ARG A 91 -0.26 5.99 -8.54
C ARG A 91 0.91 5.91 -9.50
N VAL A 92 0.71 5.23 -10.63
CA VAL A 92 1.64 5.32 -11.75
C VAL A 92 1.53 6.72 -12.35
N ASP A 93 2.57 7.53 -12.20
CA ASP A 93 2.64 8.92 -12.69
C ASP A 93 3.65 9.10 -13.84
N PHE A 94 4.07 8.00 -14.45
CA PHE A 94 4.96 7.95 -15.61
C PHE A 94 4.44 6.96 -16.66
N THR A 95 4.90 7.07 -17.91
CA THR A 95 4.74 6.01 -18.91
C THR A 95 5.94 5.09 -18.82
N PRO A 96 5.76 3.77 -18.60
CA PRO A 96 6.87 2.84 -18.50
C PRO A 96 7.83 2.91 -19.69
N PRO A 97 9.16 2.84 -19.47
CA PRO A 97 9.81 2.68 -18.16
C PRO A 97 9.88 3.99 -17.36
N PRO A 98 10.14 3.94 -16.05
CA PRO A 98 10.49 5.12 -15.27
C PRO A 98 11.67 5.90 -15.89
N GLY A 99 11.79 7.17 -15.53
CA GLY A 99 12.85 8.04 -16.05
C GLY A 99 14.25 7.46 -15.77
N ALA A 100 15.19 7.63 -16.72
CA ALA A 100 16.50 6.97 -16.68
C ALA A 100 17.36 7.30 -15.43
N LEU A 101 17.04 8.37 -14.70
CA LEU A 101 17.74 8.80 -13.49
C LEU A 101 16.94 8.52 -12.20
N GLU A 102 15.80 7.84 -12.29
CA GLU A 102 15.00 7.53 -11.11
C GLU A 102 15.70 6.47 -10.23
N PRO A 103 15.91 6.74 -8.93
CA PRO A 103 16.53 5.78 -8.04
C PRO A 103 15.64 4.54 -7.85
N ILE A 104 16.16 3.38 -8.25
CA ILE A 104 15.56 2.06 -8.00
C ILE A 104 16.44 1.32 -7.00
N THR A 105 15.90 1.06 -5.81
CA THR A 105 16.60 0.31 -4.76
C THR A 105 15.76 -0.89 -4.38
N GLY A 106 16.36 -2.09 -4.41
CA GLY A 106 15.65 -3.32 -4.06
C GLY A 106 14.44 -3.61 -4.94
N GLY A 107 14.46 -3.18 -6.21
CA GLY A 107 13.37 -3.36 -7.17
C GLY A 107 12.20 -2.38 -6.99
N GLN A 108 12.38 -1.30 -6.23
CA GLN A 108 11.35 -0.31 -5.99
C GLN A 108 11.83 1.11 -6.31
N LEU A 109 10.97 1.89 -6.95
CA LEU A 109 11.13 3.34 -7.10
C LEU A 109 10.98 4.00 -5.73
N THR A 110 12.08 4.47 -5.16
CA THR A 110 12.14 4.91 -3.76
C THR A 110 11.30 6.17 -3.50
N ARG A 111 11.04 7.00 -4.51
CA ARG A 111 10.17 8.19 -4.38
C ARG A 111 8.71 7.88 -4.04
N PHE A 112 8.28 6.64 -4.18
CA PHE A 112 6.94 6.19 -3.76
C PHE A 112 6.93 5.62 -2.34
N LEU A 113 8.08 5.53 -1.68
CA LEU A 113 8.21 4.89 -0.38
C LEU A 113 8.32 5.95 0.71
N PHE A 114 7.50 5.82 1.74
CA PHE A 114 7.45 6.74 2.86
C PHE A 114 7.89 6.03 4.14
N PRO A 115 9.01 6.44 4.77
CA PRO A 115 9.47 5.87 6.03
C PRO A 115 8.74 6.53 7.21
N VAL A 116 7.52 6.08 7.47
CA VAL A 116 6.62 6.65 8.50
C VAL A 116 6.68 5.92 9.84
N GLY A 117 7.80 5.26 10.12
CA GLY A 117 8.06 4.62 11.42
C GLY A 117 7.25 3.35 11.69
N THR A 118 6.76 2.66 10.66
CA THR A 118 6.03 1.39 10.80
C THR A 118 6.91 0.15 10.69
N PHE A 119 8.16 0.28 10.21
CA PHE A 119 9.13 -0.80 10.11
C PHE A 119 9.89 -1.00 11.43
N ASP A 120 10.03 -2.24 11.87
CA ASP A 120 10.89 -2.64 12.99
C ASP A 120 11.83 -3.76 12.54
N SER A 121 13.12 -3.46 12.34
CA SER A 121 14.12 -4.44 11.91
C SER A 121 14.35 -5.59 12.90
N THR A 122 13.80 -5.50 14.11
CA THR A 122 13.92 -6.53 15.14
C THR A 122 12.68 -7.41 15.25
N ALA A 123 11.57 -7.05 14.58
CA ALA A 123 10.35 -7.83 14.61
C ALA A 123 10.49 -9.12 13.78
N PHE A 124 9.89 -10.20 14.27
CA PHE A 124 10.13 -11.56 13.77
C PHE A 124 9.79 -11.76 12.27
N ASN A 125 8.87 -10.95 11.72
CA ASN A 125 8.40 -11.03 10.34
C ASN A 125 8.88 -9.87 9.44
N GLU A 126 9.86 -9.10 9.90
CA GLU A 126 10.47 -7.99 9.14
C GLU A 126 11.80 -8.40 8.49
N PHE A 127 11.84 -9.65 8.02
CA PHE A 127 12.99 -10.26 7.38
C PHE A 127 12.63 -10.78 5.98
N LYS A 128 13.64 -10.88 5.12
CA LYS A 128 13.52 -11.41 3.76
C LYS A 128 14.64 -12.41 3.48
N ALA A 129 14.40 -13.32 2.55
CA ALA A 129 15.47 -14.10 1.95
C ALA A 129 16.32 -13.21 1.01
N GLN A 130 17.62 -13.42 1.02
CA GLN A 130 18.58 -12.81 0.10
C GLN A 130 19.27 -13.91 -0.71
N GLY A 131 18.83 -14.10 -1.96
CA GLY A 131 19.36 -15.15 -2.83
C GLY A 131 18.69 -16.51 -2.62
N THR A 132 19.23 -17.55 -3.25
CA THR A 132 18.64 -18.91 -3.29
C THR A 132 19.12 -19.83 -2.16
N ALA A 133 20.05 -19.37 -1.32
CA ALA A 133 20.55 -20.16 -0.20
C ALA A 133 19.73 -19.90 1.07
N GLN A 134 19.29 -20.97 1.72
CA GLN A 134 18.50 -20.96 2.98
C GLN A 134 19.15 -20.17 4.14
N ALA A 135 20.44 -19.85 4.05
CA ALA A 135 21.24 -19.22 5.10
C ALA A 135 21.35 -17.68 5.02
N ALA A 136 20.66 -17.03 4.09
CA ALA A 136 20.76 -15.58 3.89
C ALA A 136 19.44 -14.86 4.22
N ILE A 137 18.96 -15.02 5.46
CA ILE A 137 17.86 -14.20 5.97
C ILE A 137 18.43 -12.87 6.47
N VAL A 138 17.96 -11.77 5.90
CA VAL A 138 18.39 -10.40 6.24
C VAL A 138 17.17 -9.53 6.54
N ALA A 139 17.39 -8.38 7.17
CA ALA A 139 16.31 -7.41 7.39
C ALA A 139 15.62 -7.06 6.06
N ALA A 140 14.29 -6.95 6.10
CA ALA A 140 13.51 -6.51 4.95
C ALA A 140 13.87 -5.06 4.58
N ASN A 141 13.54 -4.66 3.35
CA ASN A 141 13.86 -3.34 2.83
C ASN A 141 13.01 -2.20 3.45
N GLY A 142 12.25 -2.45 4.52
CA GLY A 142 11.28 -1.50 5.09
C GLY A 142 11.89 -0.21 5.62
N ALA A 143 13.21 -0.16 5.86
CA ALA A 143 13.95 1.07 6.14
C ALA A 143 13.88 2.10 4.99
N LEU A 144 13.61 1.66 3.76
CA LEU A 144 13.36 2.54 2.62
C LEU A 144 11.96 3.18 2.67
N GLY A 145 11.08 2.71 3.55
CA GLY A 145 9.68 3.08 3.63
C GLY A 145 8.75 2.13 2.87
N PHE A 146 7.46 2.45 2.90
CA PHE A 146 6.43 1.67 2.23
C PHE A 146 5.66 2.52 1.25
N ASN A 147 5.16 1.86 0.21
CA ASN A 147 4.20 2.48 -0.68
C ASN A 147 2.87 2.66 0.06
N VAL A 148 2.22 3.81 -0.14
CA VAL A 148 1.03 4.18 0.64
C VAL A 148 -0.14 3.26 0.27
N PRO A 149 -0.72 2.49 1.21
CA PRO A 149 -1.89 1.67 0.91
C PRO A 149 -3.14 2.54 0.75
N SER A 150 -4.07 2.07 -0.08
CA SER A 150 -5.42 2.65 -0.17
C SER A 150 -6.16 2.51 1.16
N LEU A 151 -6.88 3.56 1.57
CA LEU A 151 -7.84 3.49 2.68
C LEU A 151 -9.26 3.12 2.24
N LEU A 152 -9.48 2.85 0.95
CA LEU A 152 -10.78 2.48 0.44
C LEU A 152 -11.27 1.19 1.12
N SER A 153 -12.38 1.27 1.85
CA SER A 153 -12.95 0.16 2.61
C SER A 153 -11.98 -0.47 3.63
N VAL A 154 -11.09 0.35 4.21
CA VAL A 154 -10.05 -0.10 5.16
C VAL A 154 -10.60 -0.89 6.34
N PHE A 155 -11.85 -0.66 6.75
CA PHE A 155 -12.52 -1.41 7.83
C PHE A 155 -12.55 -2.93 7.62
N ALA A 156 -12.45 -3.41 6.37
CA ALA A 156 -12.49 -4.83 6.02
C ALA A 156 -11.09 -5.49 5.98
N GLY A 157 -10.03 -4.74 6.28
CA GLY A 157 -8.65 -5.13 6.01
C GLY A 157 -7.81 -5.53 7.22
N ALA A 158 -8.39 -5.68 8.42
CA ALA A 158 -7.62 -6.10 9.60
C ALA A 158 -6.99 -7.50 9.42
N PRO A 159 -5.78 -7.76 9.96
CA PRO A 159 -4.91 -6.81 10.66
C PRO A 159 -4.22 -5.83 9.70
N TYR A 160 -3.81 -4.69 10.25
CA TYR A 160 -3.24 -3.55 9.56
C TYR A 160 -1.71 -3.50 9.62
N LEU A 161 -1.15 -2.58 8.83
CA LEU A 161 0.28 -2.43 8.53
C LEU A 161 0.82 -3.58 7.68
N HIS A 162 1.95 -3.36 7.01
CA HIS A 162 2.55 -4.34 6.09
C HIS A 162 2.98 -5.64 6.80
N SER A 163 3.25 -5.58 8.11
CA SER A 163 3.59 -6.73 8.93
C SER A 163 2.38 -7.35 9.66
N GLY A 164 1.18 -6.78 9.53
CA GLY A 164 0.00 -7.24 10.27
C GLY A 164 0.09 -7.01 11.78
N SER A 165 0.96 -6.11 12.23
CA SER A 165 1.21 -5.84 13.65
C SER A 165 0.10 -5.03 14.34
N GLY A 166 -0.71 -4.28 13.59
CA GLY A 166 -1.87 -3.58 14.14
C GLY A 166 -3.14 -4.41 14.04
N GLN A 167 -3.70 -4.91 15.14
CA GLN A 167 -4.95 -5.70 15.08
C GLN A 167 -6.17 -4.83 14.78
N THR A 168 -6.08 -3.55 15.14
CA THR A 168 -7.14 -2.55 15.03
C THR A 168 -6.61 -1.26 14.40
N LEU A 169 -7.52 -0.39 13.94
CA LEU A 169 -7.12 0.95 13.47
C LEU A 169 -6.65 1.83 14.63
N GLU A 170 -7.16 1.55 15.83
CA GLU A 170 -6.70 2.13 17.07
C GLU A 170 -5.20 1.83 17.28
N ASP A 171 -4.75 0.58 17.07
CA ASP A 171 -3.32 0.22 17.16
C ASP A 171 -2.45 0.98 16.15
N VAL A 172 -2.96 1.18 14.92
CA VAL A 172 -2.28 1.98 13.89
C VAL A 172 -2.07 3.41 14.37
N LEU A 173 -3.10 4.00 14.98
CA LEU A 173 -3.04 5.38 15.48
C LEU A 173 -2.25 5.51 16.79
N GLU A 174 -1.82 4.44 17.45
CA GLU A 174 -0.89 4.53 18.58
C GLU A 174 0.55 4.84 18.10
N ASN A 175 0.88 4.56 16.84
CA ASN A 175 2.16 4.97 16.25
C ASN A 175 2.20 6.49 16.00
N VAL A 176 2.88 7.22 16.89
CA VAL A 176 3.04 8.68 16.82
C VAL A 176 3.69 9.11 15.51
N THR A 177 4.78 8.45 15.13
CA THR A 177 5.57 8.77 13.93
C THR A 177 4.70 8.68 12.67
N HIS A 178 3.83 7.67 12.58
CA HIS A 178 2.92 7.54 11.46
C HIS A 178 1.84 8.61 11.46
N ARG A 179 1.12 8.79 12.58
CA ARG A 179 -0.02 9.74 12.62
C ARG A 179 0.39 11.20 12.50
N SER A 180 1.65 11.55 12.80
CA SER A 180 2.18 12.91 12.65
C SER A 180 3.02 13.10 11.37
N ALA A 181 3.14 12.09 10.51
CA ALA A 181 3.93 12.18 9.28
C ALA A 181 3.44 13.29 8.34
N GLY A 182 2.12 13.51 8.26
CA GLY A 182 1.52 14.57 7.43
C GLY A 182 1.80 15.98 7.94
N THR A 183 2.13 16.16 9.22
CA THR A 183 2.34 17.45 9.87
C THR A 183 3.83 17.73 10.16
N GLY A 184 4.74 16.98 9.52
CA GLY A 184 6.18 17.12 9.77
C GLY A 184 6.59 16.71 11.19
N GLY A 185 5.84 15.82 11.83
CA GLY A 185 6.13 15.28 13.16
C GLY A 185 5.33 15.91 14.31
N VAL A 186 4.52 16.95 14.05
CA VAL A 186 3.69 17.59 15.08
C VAL A 186 2.45 16.74 15.37
N ASP A 187 2.38 16.11 16.54
CA ASP A 187 1.24 15.25 16.91
C ASP A 187 -0.01 16.08 17.27
N THR A 188 -0.91 16.25 16.30
CA THR A 188 -2.22 16.92 16.47
C THR A 188 -3.33 15.96 16.90
N LEU A 189 -3.01 14.68 17.14
CA LEU A 189 -3.97 13.60 17.47
C LEU A 189 -3.61 12.92 18.81
N SER A 190 -3.04 13.70 19.74
CA SER A 190 -2.67 13.22 21.08
C SER A 190 -3.87 12.85 21.95
N SER A 191 -5.05 13.42 21.66
CA SER A 191 -6.32 13.11 22.34
C SER A 191 -6.88 11.74 21.91
N PRO A 192 -7.13 10.81 22.86
CA PRO A 192 -7.76 9.52 22.55
C PRO A 192 -9.17 9.64 21.96
N SER A 193 -9.95 10.64 22.38
CA SER A 193 -11.30 10.85 21.81
C SER A 193 -11.23 11.30 20.35
N ASP A 194 -10.24 12.10 20.00
CA ASP A 194 -10.02 12.52 18.61
C ASP A 194 -9.56 11.34 17.76
N ARG A 195 -8.68 10.47 18.29
CA ARG A 195 -8.31 9.22 17.62
C ARG A 195 -9.52 8.32 17.40
N GLN A 196 -10.43 8.19 18.37
CA GLN A 196 -11.67 7.41 18.19
C GLN A 196 -12.58 8.00 17.12
N ALA A 197 -12.76 9.33 17.08
CA ALA A 197 -13.53 10.00 16.04
C ALA A 197 -12.88 9.77 14.65
N LEU A 198 -11.55 9.86 14.57
CA LEU A 198 -10.80 9.56 13.36
C LEU A 198 -10.98 8.10 12.93
N VAL A 199 -10.90 7.13 13.83
CA VAL A 199 -11.17 5.72 13.50
C VAL A 199 -12.58 5.51 12.97
N ARG A 200 -13.59 6.17 13.55
CA ARG A 200 -14.96 6.12 13.00
C ARG A 200 -15.00 6.64 11.56
N PHE A 201 -14.28 7.72 11.26
CA PHE A 201 -14.16 8.21 9.88
C PHE A 201 -13.43 7.21 8.99
N LEU A 202 -12.28 6.66 9.41
CA LEU A 202 -11.57 5.62 8.65
C LEU A 202 -12.46 4.41 8.35
N LYS A 203 -13.24 3.96 9.34
CA LYS A 203 -14.20 2.86 9.18
C LYS A 203 -15.36 3.21 8.22
N SER A 204 -15.60 4.49 7.96
CA SER A 204 -16.65 4.98 7.04
C SER A 204 -16.21 5.07 5.58
N ILE A 205 -14.91 4.99 5.29
CA ILE A 205 -14.38 5.19 3.94
C ILE A 205 -14.80 4.02 3.05
N ASP A 206 -15.58 4.32 2.00
CA ASP A 206 -15.95 3.41 0.92
C ASP A 206 -16.06 4.18 -0.41
N ALA A 207 -16.48 3.50 -1.49
CA ALA A 207 -16.53 4.06 -2.84
C ALA A 207 -17.44 5.28 -3.02
N GLN A 208 -18.33 5.59 -2.05
CA GLN A 208 -19.20 6.76 -2.08
C GLN A 208 -18.75 7.88 -1.13
N THR A 209 -17.72 7.64 -0.31
CA THR A 209 -17.20 8.67 0.60
C THR A 209 -16.59 9.81 -0.22
N PRO A 210 -16.95 11.08 0.02
CA PRO A 210 -16.35 12.20 -0.67
C PRO A 210 -14.82 12.19 -0.50
N ILE A 211 -14.09 12.28 -1.61
CA ILE A 211 -12.62 12.22 -1.59
C ILE A 211 -12.02 13.52 -1.07
N PHE A 212 -10.75 13.47 -0.67
CA PHE A 212 -9.90 14.65 -0.57
C PHE A 212 -9.12 14.77 -1.88
N PRO A 213 -9.16 15.93 -2.56
CA PRO A 213 -8.46 16.11 -3.84
C PRO A 213 -6.94 16.07 -3.68
#